data_AF-A0A9D5ZNY8-F1
#
_entry.id   AF-A0A9D5ZNY8-F1
#
_cell.length_a   1.000
_cell.length_b   1.000
_cell.length_c   1.000
_cell.angle_alpha   90.00
_cell.angle_beta   90.00
_cell.angle_gamma   90.00
#
_symmetry.space_group_name_H-M   'P 1'
#
loop_
_entity.id
_entity.type
_entity.pdbx_description
1 polymer ?
#
loop_
_entity_poly.entity_id
_entity_poly.type
_entity_poly.pdbx_seq_one_letter_code
_entity_poly.pdbx_strand_id
1 'polypeptide(L)'
;MNLNDKAKEAEKLTDSILMPFLGTIDNEPFQYLIIDISLTLLKIAIPQWLVSRYRLKINDIINFHIYFCMDEYVYNEGKVVWVKFDDTIPGELYGIQMGNKVIYDNQISISLKTSQIKNDLKEFYSLKGLFIKIINEIKLFKKDILISLKHLLPYFSRITNYSENDYTKLKEVFLEDIIEKIKNNYDKLNLVYQKAQKSYQLQDEIDKDIDLEELRDMVESEINIDIFKTTFENDAVMSYLNAIKLIEKKQYDNYNTIVLLYIDSLKKTF
;
A
#
# COMPACT_ATOMS: atom_id res chain seq x y z
N MET A 1 19.31 -20.52 -24.41
CA MET A 1 19.30 -19.57 -23.29
C MET A 1 19.28 -20.40 -22.01
N ASN A 2 20.38 -20.39 -21.24
CA ASN A 2 20.63 -21.38 -20.19
C ASN A 2 19.78 -21.08 -18.94
N LEU A 3 19.33 -22.12 -18.24
CA LEU A 3 18.57 -22.01 -16.97
C LEU A 3 19.34 -21.21 -15.90
N ASN A 4 20.67 -21.23 -15.94
CA ASN A 4 21.55 -20.45 -15.08
C ASN A 4 21.51 -18.94 -15.34
N ASP A 5 21.17 -18.50 -16.56
CA ASP A 5 21.12 -17.08 -16.89
C ASP A 5 19.82 -16.45 -16.33
N LYS A 6 18.71 -17.21 -16.33
CA LYS A 6 17.44 -16.78 -15.73
C LYS A 6 17.50 -16.71 -14.20
N ALA A 7 18.21 -17.65 -13.56
CA ALA A 7 18.42 -17.63 -12.11
C ALA A 7 19.24 -16.42 -11.66
N LYS A 8 20.28 -16.06 -12.42
CA LYS A 8 21.10 -14.87 -12.15
C LYS A 8 20.37 -13.54 -12.39
N GLU A 9 19.41 -13.49 -13.32
CA GLU A 9 18.56 -12.31 -13.50
C GLU A 9 17.49 -12.17 -12.41
N ALA A 10 16.95 -13.29 -11.89
CA ALA A 10 16.06 -13.30 -10.73
C ALA A 10 16.78 -12.87 -9.44
N GLU A 11 18.05 -13.28 -9.26
CA GLU A 11 18.91 -12.84 -8.14
C GLU A 11 19.10 -11.31 -8.06
N LYS A 12 19.00 -10.58 -9.18
CA LYS A 12 19.15 -9.11 -9.19
C LYS A 12 17.95 -8.36 -8.61
N LEU A 13 16.77 -8.97 -8.45
CA LEU A 13 15.68 -8.35 -7.70
C LEU A 13 15.87 -8.51 -6.19
N THR A 14 16.38 -9.68 -5.77
CA THR A 14 16.44 -10.09 -4.36
C THR A 14 17.46 -9.33 -3.53
N ASP A 15 18.58 -8.89 -4.11
CA ASP A 15 19.62 -8.16 -3.36
C ASP A 15 19.27 -6.68 -3.12
N SER A 16 18.21 -6.16 -3.75
CA SER A 16 17.87 -4.72 -3.78
C SER A 16 16.55 -4.37 -3.06
N ILE A 17 15.73 -5.35 -2.65
CA ILE A 17 14.36 -5.09 -2.16
C ILE A 17 14.26 -5.50 -0.69
N LEU A 18 14.82 -4.66 0.19
CA LEU A 18 14.44 -4.62 1.61
C LEU A 18 13.25 -3.69 1.87
N MET A 19 12.67 -3.10 0.82
CA MET A 19 11.58 -2.13 0.94
C MET A 19 10.22 -2.85 1.02
N PRO A 20 9.48 -2.71 2.12
CA PRO A 20 8.18 -3.34 2.27
C PRO A 20 7.13 -2.71 1.36
N PHE A 21 6.36 -3.55 0.68
CA PHE A 21 5.12 -3.16 0.03
C PHE A 21 3.95 -3.29 1.00
N LEU A 22 2.86 -2.56 0.73
CA LEU A 22 1.60 -2.67 1.46
C LEU A 22 0.63 -3.59 0.72
N GLY A 23 0.13 -4.61 1.42
CA GLY A 23 -0.95 -5.49 1.00
C GLY A 23 -2.15 -5.33 1.92
N THR A 24 -3.32 -5.88 1.55
CA THR A 24 -4.47 -5.98 2.45
C THR A 24 -5.11 -7.36 2.43
N ILE A 25 -5.62 -7.78 3.59
CA ILE A 25 -6.57 -8.88 3.76
C ILE A 25 -7.77 -8.33 4.51
N ASP A 26 -8.98 -8.55 4.02
CA ASP A 26 -10.22 -8.08 4.68
C ASP A 26 -10.21 -6.58 5.07
N ASN A 27 -9.54 -5.75 4.25
CA ASN A 27 -9.29 -4.31 4.46
C ASN A 27 -8.26 -3.94 5.53
N GLU A 28 -7.64 -4.91 6.19
CA GLU A 28 -6.55 -4.67 7.12
C GLU A 28 -5.20 -4.68 6.37
N PRO A 29 -4.41 -3.61 6.48
CA PRO A 29 -3.13 -3.51 5.78
C PRO A 29 -2.06 -4.34 6.48
N PHE A 30 -1.15 -4.89 5.70
CA PHE A 30 0.06 -5.54 6.18
C PHE A 30 1.23 -5.25 5.25
N GLN A 31 2.44 -5.44 5.75
CA GLN A 31 3.66 -5.24 5.00
C GLN A 31 4.22 -6.57 4.49
N TYR A 32 4.73 -6.60 3.27
CA TYR A 32 5.35 -7.79 2.68
C TYR A 32 6.54 -7.44 1.80
N LEU A 33 7.46 -8.40 1.65
CA LEU A 33 8.57 -8.34 0.70
C LEU A 33 8.32 -9.33 -0.43
N ILE A 34 8.64 -8.93 -1.66
CA ILE A 34 8.67 -9.85 -2.80
C ILE A 34 10.03 -10.54 -2.82
N ILE A 35 10.01 -11.87 -2.68
CA ILE A 35 11.23 -12.69 -2.68
C ILE A 35 11.50 -13.28 -4.05
N ASP A 36 10.47 -13.81 -4.71
CA ASP A 36 10.63 -14.42 -6.02
C ASP A 36 9.33 -14.34 -6.82
N ILE A 37 9.46 -14.26 -8.13
CA ILE A 37 8.35 -14.15 -9.06
C ILE A 37 8.50 -15.24 -10.12
N SER A 38 7.53 -16.13 -10.18
CA SER A 38 7.41 -17.13 -11.25
C SER A 38 6.10 -16.97 -12.03
N LEU A 39 5.97 -17.69 -13.13
CA LEU A 39 4.77 -17.64 -13.99
C LEU A 39 3.48 -18.01 -13.24
N THR A 40 3.56 -18.88 -12.24
CA THR A 40 2.40 -19.45 -11.55
C THR A 40 2.33 -19.11 -10.07
N LEU A 41 3.44 -18.66 -9.49
CA LEU A 41 3.59 -18.47 -8.05
C LEU A 41 4.43 -17.22 -7.77
N LEU A 42 3.89 -16.34 -6.93
CA LEU A 42 4.61 -15.26 -6.28
C LEU A 42 5.06 -15.74 -4.90
N LYS A 43 6.34 -15.58 -4.58
CA LYS A 43 6.88 -15.88 -3.26
C LYS A 43 7.08 -14.57 -2.52
N ILE A 44 6.41 -14.42 -1.39
CA ILE A 44 6.55 -13.26 -0.50
C ILE A 44 7.11 -13.68 0.86
N ALA A 45 7.69 -12.72 1.57
CA ALA A 45 8.06 -12.86 2.98
C ALA A 45 7.30 -11.81 3.81
N ILE A 46 6.93 -12.20 5.02
CA ILE A 46 6.62 -11.25 6.10
C ILE A 46 7.74 -11.40 7.15
N PRO A 47 8.71 -10.49 7.16
CA PRO A 47 9.84 -10.52 8.09
C PRO A 47 9.39 -10.40 9.55
N GLN A 48 10.10 -11.04 10.48
CA GLN A 48 9.70 -11.13 11.88
C GLN A 48 9.54 -9.76 12.58
N TRP A 49 10.30 -8.76 12.17
CA TRP A 49 10.16 -7.37 12.64
C TRP A 49 8.84 -6.71 12.17
N LEU A 50 8.20 -7.25 11.14
CA LEU A 50 6.84 -6.91 10.67
C LEU A 50 5.76 -7.89 11.19
N VAL A 51 6.14 -9.12 11.59
CA VAL A 51 5.22 -10.22 12.00
C VAL A 51 4.43 -9.96 13.29
N SER A 52 4.71 -8.89 14.04
CA SER A 52 4.09 -8.71 15.36
C SER A 52 2.55 -8.59 15.37
N ARG A 53 1.87 -8.51 14.21
CA ARG A 53 0.40 -8.32 14.13
C ARG A 53 -0.36 -9.19 13.13
N TYR A 54 0.27 -9.78 12.10
CA TYR A 54 -0.43 -10.50 11.04
C TYR A 54 0.27 -11.82 10.66
N ARG A 55 -0.52 -12.91 10.55
CA ARG A 55 -0.09 -14.20 10.01
C ARG A 55 -1.06 -14.63 8.94
N LEU A 56 -0.57 -14.81 7.72
CA LEU A 56 -1.41 -15.26 6.61
C LEU A 56 -1.70 -16.75 6.77
N LYS A 57 -2.92 -17.16 6.45
CA LYS A 57 -3.36 -18.54 6.44
C LYS A 57 -3.47 -19.05 5.01
N ILE A 58 -3.34 -20.36 4.85
CA ILE A 58 -3.64 -21.02 3.59
C ILE A 58 -5.10 -20.69 3.22
N ASN A 59 -5.30 -20.30 1.97
CA ASN A 59 -6.53 -19.82 1.36
C ASN A 59 -6.90 -18.35 1.59
N ASP A 60 -6.13 -17.58 2.36
CA ASP A 60 -6.36 -16.13 2.44
C ASP A 60 -6.19 -15.49 1.05
N ILE A 61 -7.04 -14.51 0.75
CA ILE A 61 -6.99 -13.71 -0.46
C ILE A 61 -6.32 -12.39 -0.11
N ILE A 62 -5.21 -12.12 -0.78
CA ILE A 62 -4.42 -10.92 -0.60
C ILE A 62 -4.67 -10.00 -1.78
N ASN A 63 -4.94 -8.74 -1.50
CA ASN A 63 -4.76 -7.68 -2.49
C ASN A 63 -3.37 -7.05 -2.29
N PHE A 64 -2.55 -7.10 -3.32
CA PHE A 64 -1.15 -6.68 -3.28
C PHE A 64 -0.95 -5.19 -3.46
N HIS A 65 -1.99 -4.47 -3.92
CA HIS A 65 -1.91 -3.06 -4.32
C HIS A 65 -0.74 -2.79 -5.29
N ILE A 66 -0.43 -3.79 -6.13
CA ILE A 66 0.57 -3.78 -7.20
C ILE A 66 0.00 -4.59 -8.35
N TYR A 67 0.29 -4.15 -9.57
CA TYR A 67 -0.11 -4.85 -10.78
C TYR A 67 1.01 -5.77 -11.27
N PHE A 68 0.67 -7.04 -11.44
CA PHE A 68 1.50 -8.08 -12.01
C PHE A 68 0.98 -8.43 -13.41
N CYS A 69 1.84 -8.34 -14.42
CA CYS A 69 1.50 -8.52 -15.82
C CYS A 69 2.06 -9.84 -16.37
N MET A 70 1.18 -10.69 -16.90
CA MET A 70 1.54 -11.88 -17.68
C MET A 70 0.77 -11.89 -18.99
N ASP A 71 1.49 -11.71 -20.10
CA ASP A 71 0.89 -11.52 -21.42
C ASP A 71 -0.11 -10.36 -21.44
N GLU A 72 -1.36 -10.62 -21.81
CA GLU A 72 -2.45 -9.66 -21.85
C GLU A 72 -3.22 -9.58 -20.54
N TYR A 73 -2.81 -10.34 -19.52
CA TYR A 73 -3.50 -10.42 -18.25
C TYR A 73 -2.76 -9.68 -17.16
N VAL A 74 -3.55 -9.00 -16.34
CA VAL A 74 -3.09 -8.23 -15.19
C VAL A 74 -3.76 -8.78 -13.94
N TYR A 75 -2.97 -8.91 -12.89
CA TYR A 75 -3.35 -9.44 -11.59
C TYR A 75 -2.91 -8.47 -10.51
N ASN A 76 -3.74 -8.24 -9.49
CA ASN A 76 -3.37 -7.52 -8.27
C ASN A 76 -3.76 -8.30 -7.01
N GLU A 77 -4.35 -9.48 -7.18
CA GLU A 77 -4.78 -10.35 -6.09
C GLU A 77 -4.16 -11.74 -6.22
N GLY A 78 -4.04 -12.42 -5.10
CA GLY A 78 -3.57 -13.79 -5.08
C GLY A 78 -3.98 -14.52 -3.82
N LYS A 79 -3.98 -15.84 -3.92
CA LYS A 79 -4.39 -16.76 -2.85
C LYS A 79 -3.17 -17.44 -2.24
N VAL A 80 -3.09 -17.46 -0.92
CA VAL A 80 -2.04 -18.20 -0.21
C VAL A 80 -2.24 -19.71 -0.42
N VAL A 81 -1.24 -20.38 -0.98
CA VAL A 81 -1.27 -21.82 -1.27
C VAL A 81 -0.34 -22.64 -0.38
N TRP A 82 0.72 -22.03 0.17
CA TRP A 82 1.58 -22.67 1.16
C TRP A 82 2.25 -21.64 2.08
N VAL A 83 2.68 -22.10 3.25
CA VAL A 83 3.41 -21.33 4.25
C VAL A 83 4.64 -22.13 4.67
N LYS A 84 5.80 -21.46 4.78
CA LYS A 84 7.05 -22.09 5.23
C LYS A 84 7.84 -21.09 6.08
N PHE A 85 8.41 -21.55 7.19
CA PHE A 85 9.37 -20.75 7.96
C PHE A 85 10.77 -20.84 7.34
N ASP A 86 11.51 -19.74 7.33
CA ASP A 86 12.87 -19.69 6.80
C ASP A 86 13.79 -18.94 7.77
N ASP A 87 14.87 -19.59 8.19
CA ASP A 87 15.85 -18.99 9.11
C ASP A 87 16.77 -17.98 8.40
N THR A 88 16.86 -18.02 7.06
CA THR A 88 17.73 -17.11 6.28
C THR A 88 17.12 -15.72 6.13
N ILE A 89 15.80 -15.65 6.01
CA ILE A 89 15.00 -14.42 6.08
C ILE A 89 14.12 -14.58 7.32
N PRO A 90 14.57 -14.13 8.51
CA PRO A 90 13.86 -14.42 9.76
C PRO A 90 12.41 -13.95 9.64
N GLY A 91 11.48 -14.91 9.51
CA GLY A 91 10.09 -14.64 9.15
C GLY A 91 9.36 -15.81 8.50
N GLU A 92 8.11 -15.58 8.12
CA GLU A 92 7.29 -16.54 7.39
C GLU A 92 7.35 -16.24 5.88
N LEU A 93 7.58 -17.28 5.09
CA LEU A 93 7.50 -17.25 3.64
C LEU A 93 6.16 -17.82 3.17
N TYR A 94 5.61 -17.21 2.14
CA TYR A 94 4.33 -17.58 1.59
C TYR A 94 4.42 -17.76 0.08
N GLY A 95 3.82 -18.85 -0.39
CA GLY A 95 3.56 -19.06 -1.80
C GLY A 95 2.17 -18.57 -2.13
N ILE A 96 2.09 -17.68 -3.11
CA ILE A 96 0.86 -17.05 -3.53
C ILE A 96 0.59 -17.45 -4.99
N GLN A 97 -0.57 -18.03 -5.22
CA GLN A 97 -1.07 -18.22 -6.58
C GLN A 97 -1.83 -16.96 -7.01
N MET A 98 -1.35 -16.29 -8.04
CA MET A 98 -2.01 -15.10 -8.59
C MET A 98 -3.39 -15.48 -9.13
N GLY A 99 -4.39 -14.67 -8.79
CA GLY A 99 -5.79 -14.87 -9.15
C GLY A 99 -6.43 -13.58 -9.65
N ASN A 100 -7.66 -13.69 -10.17
CA ASN A 100 -8.51 -12.59 -10.65
C ASN A 100 -7.85 -11.65 -11.68
N LYS A 101 -8.31 -11.74 -12.92
CA LYS A 101 -7.90 -10.79 -13.95
C LYS A 101 -8.55 -9.44 -13.67
N VAL A 102 -7.74 -8.39 -13.64
CA VAL A 102 -8.20 -7.01 -13.50
C VAL A 102 -7.93 -6.21 -14.77
N ILE A 103 -8.65 -5.11 -14.93
CA ILE A 103 -8.43 -4.16 -16.01
C ILE A 103 -7.18 -3.34 -15.66
N TYR A 104 -6.26 -3.22 -16.62
CA TYR A 104 -5.03 -2.45 -16.47
C TYR A 104 -5.32 -0.96 -16.62
N ASP A 105 -5.17 -0.20 -15.54
CA ASP A 105 -5.27 1.27 -15.56
C ASP A 105 -4.05 1.94 -14.88
N ASN A 106 -3.03 1.16 -14.54
CA ASN A 106 -1.84 1.69 -13.88
C ASN A 106 -0.66 1.78 -14.85
N GLN A 107 0.22 2.75 -14.63
CA GLN A 107 1.34 3.06 -15.52
C GLN A 107 2.59 2.24 -15.18
N ILE A 108 2.59 1.59 -14.01
CA ILE A 108 3.71 0.79 -13.51
C ILE A 108 3.21 -0.59 -13.11
N SER A 109 3.91 -1.61 -13.57
CA SER A 109 3.63 -3.01 -13.24
C SER A 109 4.90 -3.84 -13.16
N ILE A 110 4.80 -5.01 -12.53
CA ILE A 110 5.86 -6.01 -12.55
C ILE A 110 5.50 -7.09 -13.57
N SER A 111 6.39 -7.40 -14.50
CA SER A 111 6.15 -8.51 -15.43
C SER A 111 6.45 -9.85 -14.76
N LEU A 112 5.48 -10.76 -14.73
CA LEU A 112 5.68 -12.12 -14.21
C LEU A 112 6.60 -12.99 -15.10
N LYS A 113 6.83 -12.59 -16.36
CA LYS A 113 7.69 -13.33 -17.31
C LYS A 113 9.15 -12.97 -17.17
N THR A 114 9.44 -11.68 -16.97
CA THR A 114 10.81 -11.16 -16.93
C THR A 114 11.24 -10.73 -15.53
N SER A 115 10.31 -10.73 -14.58
CA SER A 115 10.48 -10.17 -13.23
C SER A 115 10.92 -8.70 -13.23
N GLN A 116 10.77 -7.98 -14.35
CA GLN A 116 11.17 -6.59 -14.50
C GLN A 116 9.99 -5.65 -14.27
N ILE A 117 10.31 -4.45 -13.77
CA ILE A 117 9.37 -3.34 -13.67
C ILE A 117 9.14 -2.79 -15.09
N LYS A 118 7.88 -2.73 -15.51
CA LYS A 118 7.45 -2.13 -16.76
C LYS A 118 6.83 -0.78 -16.45
N ASN A 119 7.37 0.26 -17.07
CA ASN A 119 6.87 1.62 -16.98
C ASN A 119 6.29 2.02 -18.34
N ASP A 120 4.98 2.27 -18.39
CA ASP A 120 4.31 2.84 -19.56
C ASP A 120 4.10 4.35 -19.32
N LEU A 121 5.12 5.15 -19.62
CA LEU A 121 5.13 6.61 -19.41
C LEU A 121 4.43 7.38 -20.54
N LYS A 122 3.54 6.78 -21.33
CA LYS A 122 2.92 7.43 -22.51
C LYS A 122 2.32 8.81 -22.23
N GLU A 123 1.84 9.07 -21.01
CA GLU A 123 1.25 10.35 -20.59
C GLU A 123 2.19 11.25 -19.78
N PHE A 124 3.42 10.80 -19.48
CA PHE A 124 4.34 11.49 -18.58
C PHE A 124 5.64 11.84 -19.27
N TYR A 125 6.01 13.12 -19.21
CA TYR A 125 7.28 13.60 -19.73
C TYR A 125 8.49 13.09 -18.92
N SER A 126 8.31 12.73 -17.64
CA SER A 126 9.40 12.19 -16.80
C SER A 126 8.89 11.34 -15.62
N LEU A 127 9.76 10.45 -15.10
CA LEU A 127 9.51 9.66 -13.88
C LEU A 127 9.27 10.55 -12.65
N LYS A 128 9.95 11.69 -12.58
CA LYS A 128 9.76 12.67 -11.52
C LYS A 128 8.39 13.35 -11.58
N GLY A 129 7.90 13.65 -12.79
CA GLY A 129 6.54 14.15 -12.99
C GLY A 129 5.49 13.16 -12.49
N LEU A 130 5.69 11.86 -12.79
CA LEU A 130 4.84 10.79 -12.26
C LEU A 130 4.91 10.71 -10.73
N PHE A 131 6.11 10.72 -10.14
CA PHE A 131 6.30 10.71 -8.69
C PHE A 131 5.54 11.87 -8.00
N ILE A 132 5.67 13.10 -8.50
CA ILE A 132 5.00 14.28 -7.94
C ILE A 132 3.48 14.15 -8.05
N LYS A 133 2.97 13.64 -9.18
CA LYS A 133 1.54 13.36 -9.35
C LYS A 133 1.06 12.37 -8.28
N ILE A 134 1.75 11.25 -8.11
CA ILE A 134 1.37 10.20 -7.16
C ILE A 134 1.38 10.73 -5.72
N ILE A 135 2.42 11.46 -5.30
CA ILE A 135 2.46 12.10 -3.97
C ILE A 135 1.29 13.07 -3.78
N ASN A 136 0.96 13.87 -4.80
CA ASN A 136 -0.19 14.77 -4.73
C ASN A 136 -1.50 13.99 -4.52
N GLU A 137 -1.67 12.88 -5.24
CA GLU A 137 -2.85 12.01 -5.09
C GLU A 137 -2.92 11.38 -3.70
N ILE A 138 -1.82 10.86 -3.16
CA ILE A 138 -1.77 10.33 -1.78
C ILE A 138 -2.23 11.40 -0.79
N LYS A 139 -1.70 12.63 -0.91
CA LYS A 139 -2.09 13.77 -0.10
C LYS A 139 -3.59 14.10 -0.24
N LEU A 140 -4.12 14.11 -1.46
CA LEU A 140 -5.54 14.37 -1.71
C LEU A 140 -6.43 13.29 -1.10
N PHE A 141 -6.09 12.01 -1.25
CA PHE A 141 -6.82 10.92 -0.62
C PHE A 141 -6.80 11.03 0.90
N LYS A 142 -5.67 11.37 1.53
CA LYS A 142 -5.62 11.56 3.01
C LYS A 142 -6.52 12.72 3.43
N LYS A 143 -6.59 13.79 2.64
CA LYS A 143 -7.52 14.90 2.85
C LYS A 143 -8.99 14.46 2.72
N ASP A 144 -9.31 13.64 1.73
CA ASP A 144 -10.67 13.14 1.52
C ASP A 144 -11.12 12.24 2.67
N ILE A 145 -10.22 11.42 3.23
CA ILE A 145 -10.46 10.65 4.46
C ILE A 145 -10.77 11.60 5.62
N LEU A 146 -9.94 12.63 5.82
CA LEU A 146 -10.14 13.62 6.89
C LEU A 146 -11.49 14.33 6.78
N ILE A 147 -11.85 14.75 5.56
CA ILE A 147 -13.14 15.41 5.28
C ILE A 147 -14.28 14.43 5.57
N SER A 148 -14.19 13.20 5.06
CA SER A 148 -15.20 12.16 5.28
C SER A 148 -15.45 11.93 6.76
N LEU A 149 -14.40 11.72 7.56
CA LEU A 149 -14.55 11.52 9.01
C LEU A 149 -15.15 12.74 9.72
N LYS A 150 -14.73 13.96 9.37
CA LYS A 150 -15.31 15.18 9.96
C LYS A 150 -16.80 15.30 9.70
N HIS A 151 -17.30 14.80 8.56
CA HIS A 151 -18.73 14.76 8.27
C HIS A 151 -19.45 13.59 8.93
N LEU A 152 -18.77 12.45 9.12
CA LEU A 152 -19.34 11.28 9.77
C LEU A 152 -19.52 11.45 11.27
N LEU A 153 -18.64 12.18 11.96
CA LEU A 153 -18.76 12.36 13.41
C LEU A 153 -20.09 13.01 13.84
N PRO A 154 -20.54 14.14 13.27
CA PRO A 154 -21.86 14.67 13.61
C PRO A 154 -23.02 13.75 13.21
N TYR A 155 -22.81 12.86 12.25
CA TYR A 155 -23.82 11.91 11.81
C TYR A 155 -23.93 10.73 12.79
N PHE A 156 -22.80 10.19 13.27
CA PHE A 156 -22.78 9.10 14.26
C PHE A 156 -23.51 9.47 15.55
N SER A 157 -23.42 10.73 15.99
CA SER A 157 -24.17 11.21 17.16
C SER A 157 -25.70 11.10 17.01
N ARG A 158 -26.22 10.94 15.79
CA ARG A 158 -27.67 10.88 15.48
C ARG A 158 -28.18 9.48 15.25
N ILE A 159 -27.33 8.58 14.76
CA ILE A 159 -27.72 7.23 14.33
C ILE A 159 -27.29 6.14 15.30
N THR A 160 -26.48 6.50 16.30
CA THR A 160 -26.06 5.59 17.35
C THR A 160 -26.99 5.72 18.55
N ASN A 161 -27.10 4.66 19.35
CA ASN A 161 -27.95 4.64 20.54
C ASN A 161 -27.27 5.25 21.78
N TYR A 162 -26.17 6.00 21.59
CA TYR A 162 -25.45 6.63 22.68
C TYR A 162 -26.22 7.82 23.24
N SER A 163 -26.14 8.01 24.56
CA SER A 163 -26.56 9.28 25.16
C SER A 163 -25.63 10.41 24.70
N GLU A 164 -26.11 11.66 24.72
CA GLU A 164 -25.30 12.82 24.33
C GLU A 164 -23.99 12.94 25.13
N ASN A 165 -24.04 12.62 26.43
CA ASN A 165 -22.87 12.64 27.31
C ASN A 165 -21.88 11.50 26.98
N ASP A 166 -22.38 10.28 26.75
CA ASP A 166 -21.53 9.14 26.41
C ASP A 166 -20.88 9.32 25.04
N TYR A 167 -21.63 9.86 24.07
CA TYR A 167 -21.10 10.17 22.75
C TYR A 167 -20.03 11.26 22.81
N THR A 168 -20.22 12.29 23.63
CA THR A 168 -19.22 13.37 23.81
C THR A 168 -17.91 12.80 24.34
N LYS A 169 -17.96 11.95 25.37
CA LYS A 169 -16.76 11.28 25.91
C LYS A 169 -16.09 10.37 24.89
N LEU A 170 -16.87 9.57 24.16
CA LEU A 170 -16.34 8.72 23.09
C LEU A 170 -15.64 9.56 22.01
N LYS A 171 -16.25 10.68 21.63
CA LYS A 171 -15.69 11.60 20.64
C LYS A 171 -14.34 12.14 21.10
N GLU A 172 -14.27 12.67 22.32
CA GLU A 172 -13.05 13.27 22.89
C GLU A 172 -11.94 12.23 23.07
N VAL A 173 -12.26 11.03 23.56
CA VAL A 173 -11.25 10.01 23.90
C VAL A 173 -10.76 9.21 22.70
N PHE A 174 -11.59 9.04 21.67
CA PHE A 174 -11.30 8.11 20.57
C PHE A 174 -11.29 8.77 19.20
N LEU A 175 -12.33 9.53 18.87
CA LEU A 175 -12.55 10.01 17.50
C LEU A 175 -11.71 11.24 17.17
N GLU A 176 -11.51 12.14 18.14
CA GLU A 176 -10.67 13.33 17.97
C GLU A 176 -9.20 12.97 17.76
N ASP A 177 -8.69 11.99 18.51
CA ASP A 177 -7.33 11.44 18.34
C ASP A 177 -7.09 10.90 16.93
N ILE A 178 -8.05 10.17 16.36
CA ILE A 178 -7.97 9.65 14.98
C ILE A 178 -7.93 10.81 13.98
N ILE A 179 -8.81 11.80 14.14
CA ILE A 179 -8.84 12.98 13.27
C ILE A 179 -7.53 13.76 13.35
N GLU A 180 -6.96 13.92 14.55
CA GLU A 180 -5.70 14.63 14.74
C GLU A 180 -4.54 13.89 14.06
N LYS A 181 -4.45 12.56 14.21
CA LYS A 181 -3.44 11.74 13.53
C LYS A 181 -3.53 11.88 12.01
N ILE A 182 -4.73 11.76 11.44
CA ILE A 182 -4.95 11.89 9.99
C ILE A 182 -4.57 13.30 9.52
N LYS A 183 -4.93 14.34 10.29
CA LYS A 183 -4.56 15.71 9.98
C LYS A 183 -3.04 15.89 9.98
N ASN A 184 -2.36 15.37 11.00
CA ASN A 184 -0.90 15.45 11.11
C ASN A 184 -0.22 14.73 9.92
N ASN A 185 -0.72 13.55 9.53
CA ASN A 185 -0.21 12.82 8.37
C ASN A 185 -0.48 13.56 7.05
N TYR A 186 -1.66 14.19 6.90
CA TYR A 186 -1.94 15.07 5.76
C TYR A 186 -0.98 16.27 5.68
N ASP A 187 -0.72 16.93 6.81
CA ASP A 187 0.17 18.09 6.86
C ASP A 187 1.62 17.70 6.51
N LYS A 188 2.10 16.54 7.00
CA LYS A 188 3.39 15.96 6.60
C LYS A 188 3.46 15.64 5.10
N LEU A 189 2.45 14.97 4.54
CA LEU A 189 2.36 14.69 3.10
C LEU A 189 2.38 15.97 2.26
N ASN A 190 1.73 17.03 2.74
CA ASN A 190 1.75 18.32 2.06
C ASN A 190 3.16 18.94 2.05
N LEU A 191 3.94 18.78 3.13
CA LEU A 191 5.35 19.21 3.16
C LEU A 191 6.21 18.38 2.18
N VAL A 192 6.04 17.06 2.14
CA VAL A 192 6.73 16.18 1.18
C VAL A 192 6.42 16.60 -0.25
N TYR A 193 5.14 16.84 -0.56
CA TYR A 193 4.71 17.33 -1.87
C TYR A 193 5.37 18.67 -2.24
N GLN A 194 5.38 19.64 -1.32
CA GLN A 194 6.00 20.94 -1.56
C GLN A 194 7.51 20.83 -1.80
N LYS A 195 8.21 19.96 -1.07
CA LYS A 195 9.63 19.67 -1.30
C LYS A 195 9.84 19.06 -2.69
N ALA A 196 9.05 18.05 -3.04
CA ALA A 196 9.12 17.38 -4.34
C ALA A 196 8.90 18.36 -5.50
N GLN A 197 7.91 19.26 -5.39
CA GLN A 197 7.66 20.30 -6.40
C GLN A 197 8.83 21.28 -6.56
N LYS A 198 9.46 21.72 -5.47
CA LYS A 198 10.62 22.62 -5.54
C LYS A 198 11.82 21.94 -6.19
N SER A 199 12.05 20.66 -5.88
CA SER A 199 13.14 19.87 -6.47
C SER A 199 12.95 19.61 -7.98
N TYR A 200 11.70 19.59 -8.47
CA TYR A 200 11.37 19.36 -9.88
C TYR A 200 12.05 20.34 -10.83
N GLN A 201 12.24 21.58 -10.39
CA GLN A 201 12.81 22.64 -11.22
C GLN A 201 14.31 22.46 -11.46
N LEU A 202 14.98 21.52 -10.77
CA LEU A 202 16.43 21.43 -10.72
C LEU A 202 17.01 20.17 -11.37
N GLN A 203 16.29 19.04 -11.37
CA GLN A 203 16.77 17.74 -11.89
C GLN A 203 15.60 16.82 -12.28
N ASP A 204 15.81 15.95 -13.27
CA ASP A 204 14.82 14.96 -13.79
C ASP A 204 14.80 13.61 -13.04
N GLU A 205 15.69 13.41 -12.07
CA GLU A 205 15.76 12.17 -11.28
C GLU A 205 14.80 12.19 -10.08
N ILE A 206 14.31 11.00 -9.72
CA ILE A 206 13.55 10.80 -8.48
C ILE A 206 14.48 11.10 -7.31
N ASP A 207 13.96 11.85 -6.34
CA ASP A 207 14.72 12.24 -5.17
C ASP A 207 15.07 10.99 -4.35
N LYS A 208 16.36 10.63 -4.34
CA LYS A 208 16.86 9.45 -3.60
C LYS A 208 16.75 9.66 -2.09
N ASP A 209 16.50 10.88 -1.65
CA ASP A 209 16.38 11.27 -0.24
C ASP A 209 14.96 11.10 0.32
N ILE A 210 14.02 10.53 -0.47
CA ILE A 210 12.69 10.19 0.05
C ILE A 210 12.83 9.04 1.03
N ASP A 211 12.50 9.31 2.29
CA ASP A 211 12.32 8.29 3.31
C ASP A 211 11.01 7.53 3.06
N LEU A 212 11.12 6.31 2.53
CA LEU A 212 9.98 5.45 2.23
C LEU A 212 9.29 4.93 3.49
N GLU A 213 9.98 4.86 4.64
CA GLU A 213 9.36 4.49 5.91
C GLU A 213 8.54 5.65 6.46
N GLU A 214 9.05 6.88 6.38
CA GLU A 214 8.28 8.06 6.76
C GLU A 214 7.02 8.19 5.89
N LEU A 215 7.14 7.95 4.58
CA LEU A 215 6.01 7.95 3.67
C LEU A 215 5.01 6.82 4.00
N ARG A 216 5.49 5.63 4.35
CA ARG A 216 4.64 4.50 4.75
C ARG A 216 3.82 4.86 5.99
N ASP A 217 4.46 5.42 7.01
CA ASP A 217 3.81 5.85 8.24
C ASP A 217 2.72 6.90 7.98
N MET A 218 2.92 7.78 7.00
CA MET A 218 1.91 8.77 6.61
C MET A 218 0.73 8.16 5.85
N VAL A 219 0.92 7.01 5.20
CA VAL A 219 -0.10 6.32 4.39
C VAL A 219 -0.86 5.26 5.21
N GLU A 220 -0.26 4.73 6.28
CA GLU A 220 -0.85 3.74 7.18
C GLU A 220 -2.27 4.16 7.63
N SER A 221 -3.15 3.16 7.83
CA SER A 221 -4.52 3.44 8.25
C SER A 221 -4.58 3.85 9.71
N GLU A 222 -5.26 4.96 9.97
CA GLU A 222 -5.59 5.41 11.32
C GLU A 222 -6.95 4.85 11.82
N ILE A 223 -7.66 4.09 10.98
CA ILE A 223 -9.01 3.60 11.23
C ILE A 223 -9.00 2.07 11.29
N ASN A 224 -9.06 1.52 12.50
CA ASN A 224 -9.23 0.08 12.69
C ASN A 224 -10.74 -0.27 12.65
N ILE A 225 -11.16 -1.01 11.62
CA ILE A 225 -12.59 -1.31 11.44
C ILE A 225 -13.17 -2.09 12.61
N ASP A 226 -12.43 -3.05 13.17
CA ASP A 226 -12.92 -3.91 14.25
C ASP A 226 -13.24 -3.12 15.53
N ILE A 227 -12.43 -2.10 15.85
CA ILE A 227 -12.69 -1.20 16.97
C ILE A 227 -14.00 -0.42 16.73
N PHE A 228 -14.18 0.13 15.52
CA PHE A 228 -15.39 0.86 15.18
C PHE A 228 -16.62 -0.04 15.16
N LYS A 229 -16.49 -1.27 14.66
CA LYS A 229 -17.56 -2.27 14.63
C LYS A 229 -18.04 -2.60 16.05
N THR A 230 -17.09 -2.79 16.96
CA THR A 230 -17.36 -3.08 18.38
C THR A 230 -17.96 -1.87 19.09
N THR A 231 -17.60 -0.66 18.69
CA THR A 231 -18.07 0.58 19.32
C THR A 231 -19.47 0.95 18.84
N PHE A 232 -19.72 0.96 17.54
CA PHE A 232 -20.95 1.56 17.00
C PHE A 232 -22.08 0.58 16.70
N GLU A 233 -21.79 -0.73 16.57
CA GLU A 233 -22.77 -1.81 16.30
C GLU A 233 -23.87 -1.41 15.27
N ASN A 234 -23.51 -0.67 14.22
CA ASN A 234 -24.45 -0.08 13.27
C ASN A 234 -23.96 -0.25 11.82
N ASP A 235 -24.76 -0.95 11.00
CA ASP A 235 -24.42 -1.27 9.61
C ASP A 235 -24.25 -0.03 8.71
N ALA A 236 -24.95 1.07 9.01
CA ALA A 236 -24.79 2.32 8.26
C ALA A 236 -23.42 2.93 8.53
N VAL A 237 -22.96 2.93 9.79
CA VAL A 237 -21.60 3.36 10.16
C VAL A 237 -20.56 2.53 9.40
N MET A 238 -20.74 1.21 9.39
CA MET A 238 -19.82 0.28 8.69
C MET A 238 -19.76 0.54 7.18
N SER A 239 -20.88 0.87 6.55
CA SER A 239 -20.92 1.19 5.12
C SER A 239 -20.06 2.41 4.78
N TYR A 240 -20.08 3.44 5.63
CA TYR A 240 -19.23 4.62 5.45
C TYR A 240 -17.76 4.34 5.72
N LEU A 241 -17.45 3.54 6.75
CA LEU A 241 -16.06 3.14 7.03
C LEU A 241 -15.48 2.30 5.88
N ASN A 242 -16.28 1.41 5.28
CA ASN A 242 -15.87 0.65 4.10
C ASN A 242 -15.59 1.56 2.90
N ALA A 243 -16.38 2.62 2.71
CA ALA A 243 -16.09 3.62 1.68
C ALA A 243 -14.77 4.35 1.94
N ILE A 244 -14.45 4.68 3.19
CA ILE A 244 -13.15 5.24 3.57
C ILE A 244 -12.01 4.24 3.28
N LYS A 245 -12.19 2.95 3.59
CA LYS A 245 -11.18 1.92 3.27
C LYS A 245 -10.90 1.80 1.77
N LEU A 246 -11.89 2.03 0.91
CA LEU A 246 -11.65 2.07 -0.53
C LEU A 246 -10.72 3.23 -0.92
N ILE A 247 -10.78 4.36 -0.21
CA ILE A 247 -9.86 5.48 -0.41
C ILE A 247 -8.47 5.13 0.12
N GLU A 248 -8.37 4.50 1.29
CA GLU A 248 -7.08 4.04 1.85
C GLU A 248 -6.36 3.05 0.90
N LYS A 249 -7.10 2.11 0.29
CA LYS A 249 -6.53 1.18 -0.70
C LYS A 249 -5.87 1.90 -1.88
N LYS A 250 -6.48 2.98 -2.38
CA LYS A 250 -5.86 3.80 -3.43
C LYS A 250 -4.56 4.48 -2.96
N GLN A 251 -4.44 4.78 -1.66
CA GLN A 251 -3.18 5.26 -1.11
C GLN A 251 -2.12 4.17 -1.08
N TYR A 252 -2.51 2.92 -0.81
CA TYR A 252 -1.59 1.76 -0.84
C TYR A 252 -1.10 1.48 -2.26
N ASP A 253 -1.99 1.54 -3.26
CA ASP A 253 -1.62 1.44 -4.68
C ASP A 253 -0.55 2.50 -5.03
N ASN A 254 -0.79 3.74 -4.61
CA ASN A 254 0.10 4.86 -4.88
C ASN A 254 1.44 4.75 -4.13
N TYR A 255 1.41 4.32 -2.86
CA TYR A 255 2.62 4.05 -2.08
C TYR A 255 3.47 2.98 -2.76
N ASN A 256 2.88 1.83 -3.11
CA ASN A 256 3.63 0.76 -3.76
C ASN A 256 4.16 1.18 -5.14
N THR A 257 3.42 2.02 -5.87
CA THR A 257 3.90 2.61 -7.13
C THR A 257 5.16 3.45 -6.90
N ILE A 258 5.23 4.22 -5.81
CA ILE A 258 6.44 4.96 -5.42
C ILE A 258 7.59 4.00 -5.07
N VAL A 259 7.32 2.92 -4.34
CA VAL A 259 8.33 1.90 -4.03
C VAL A 259 8.90 1.29 -5.32
N LEU A 260 8.05 0.99 -6.31
CA LEU A 260 8.49 0.49 -7.61
C LEU A 260 9.33 1.52 -8.38
N LEU A 261 8.90 2.78 -8.40
CA LEU A 261 9.67 3.89 -8.99
C LEU A 261 11.06 4.01 -8.36
N TYR A 262 11.12 3.91 -7.03
CA TYR A 262 12.36 3.96 -6.27
C TYR A 262 13.28 2.78 -6.65
N ILE A 263 12.77 1.55 -6.66
CA ILE A 263 13.51 0.34 -7.06
C ILE A 263 14.03 0.47 -8.51
N ASP A 264 13.20 0.95 -9.44
CA ASP A 264 13.62 1.17 -10.84
C ASP A 264 14.74 2.22 -10.94
N SER A 265 14.67 3.28 -10.14
CA SER A 265 15.71 4.32 -10.10
C SER A 265 17.06 3.80 -9.59
N LEU A 266 17.05 2.91 -8.58
CA LEU A 266 18.25 2.30 -8.03
C LEU A 266 18.94 1.40 -9.05
N LYS A 267 18.17 0.60 -9.79
CA LYS A 267 18.69 -0.30 -10.84
C LYS A 267 19.38 0.42 -11.99
N LYS A 268 19.01 1.67 -12.29
CA LYS A 268 19.66 2.48 -13.34
C LYS A 268 21.00 3.07 -12.92
N THR A 269 21.34 3.04 -11.63
CA THR A 269 22.57 3.63 -11.08
C THR A 269 23.74 2.61 -11.04
N PHE A 270 23.47 1.33 -11.27
CA PHE A 270 24.46 0.23 -11.30
C PHE A 270 24.54 -0.42 -12.68
#